data_AF-A0A8S9IQC6-F1
#
_entry.id   AF-A0A8S9IQC6-F1
#
_cell.length_a   1.000
_cell.length_b   1.000
_cell.length_c   1.000
_cell.angle_alpha   90.00
_cell.angle_beta   90.00
_cell.angle_gamma   90.00
#
_symmetry.space_group_name_H-M   'P 1'
#
loop_
_entity.id
_entity.type
_entity.pdbx_description
1 polymer ?
#
loop_
_entity_poly.entity_id
_entity_poly.type
_entity_poly.pdbx_seq_one_letter_code
_entity_poly.pdbx_strand_id
1 'polypeptide(L)'
;MILRYSCGNLFYVTKHEDAPESQWRDWNWRSEGDMLLNGAYFRQSGAGAPSTYARASSLSARPSSLVGSITTTAGALSCRRGGHC
;
A
#
# COMPACT_ATOMS: atom_id res chain seq x y z
N MET A 1 0.39 2.67 3.63
CA MET A 1 1.12 2.24 4.85
C MET A 1 2.50 1.82 4.40
N ILE A 2 3.51 2.67 4.64
CA ILE A 2 4.89 2.43 4.18
C ILE A 2 5.53 1.47 5.18
N LEU A 3 5.51 0.18 4.86
CA LEU A 3 6.31 -0.80 5.58
C LEU A 3 7.74 -0.72 5.04
N ARG A 4 8.65 -0.17 5.85
CA ARG A 4 10.09 -0.29 5.62
C ARG A 4 10.53 -1.69 6.07
N TYR A 5 10.64 -2.62 5.13
CA TYR A 5 11.47 -3.82 5.30
C TYR A 5 12.67 -3.69 4.36
N SER A 6 13.85 -3.49 4.94
CA SER A 6 15.10 -3.45 4.21
C SER A 6 15.54 -4.87 3.88
N CYS A 7 15.28 -5.31 2.65
CA CYS A 7 16.04 -6.38 2.02
C CYS A 7 16.82 -5.74 0.86
N GLY A 8 18.08 -5.41 1.13
CA GLY A 8 19.16 -4.93 0.24
C GLY A 8 18.77 -4.15 -1.01
N ASN A 9 19.03 -2.83 -1.04
CA ASN A 9 19.12 -1.96 -2.24
C ASN A 9 18.20 -2.32 -3.42
N LEU A 10 16.96 -2.71 -3.13
CA LEU A 10 15.97 -3.04 -4.14
C LEU A 10 14.96 -1.92 -4.10
N PHE A 11 14.94 -1.16 -5.19
CA PHE A 11 13.96 -0.11 -5.44
C PHE A 11 12.53 -0.67 -5.61
N TYR A 12 12.31 -1.99 -5.44
CA TYR A 12 10.98 -2.59 -5.55
C TYR A 12 10.20 -2.47 -4.25
N VAL A 13 8.97 -2.00 -4.35
CA VAL A 13 8.02 -1.92 -3.22
C VAL A 13 7.40 -3.29 -2.91
N THR A 14 7.39 -4.20 -3.89
CA THR A 14 6.75 -5.51 -3.81
C THR A 14 7.75 -6.61 -3.45
N LYS A 15 7.40 -7.49 -2.51
CA LYS A 15 8.14 -8.72 -2.18
C LYS A 15 7.19 -9.91 -2.21
N HIS A 16 7.56 -10.97 -2.93
CA HIS A 16 6.79 -12.20 -3.04
C HIS A 16 7.52 -13.29 -2.24
N GLU A 17 7.00 -13.64 -1.06
CA GLU A 17 7.61 -14.66 -0.19
C GLU A 17 7.22 -16.06 -0.65
N ASP A 18 8.16 -17.00 -0.57
CA ASP A 18 7.93 -18.43 -0.70
C ASP A 18 7.17 -18.87 -1.97
N ALA A 19 7.24 -18.07 -3.04
CA ALA A 19 6.57 -18.35 -4.31
C ALA A 19 7.52 -18.11 -5.50
N PRO A 20 7.63 -19.06 -6.45
CA PRO A 20 8.36 -18.84 -7.69
C PRO A 20 7.62 -17.85 -8.60
N GLU A 21 8.34 -17.23 -9.54
CA GLU A 21 7.79 -16.24 -10.48
C GLU A 21 6.64 -16.78 -11.33
N SER A 22 6.70 -18.03 -11.73
CA SER A 22 5.59 -18.67 -12.45
C SER A 22 4.28 -18.70 -11.68
N GLN A 23 4.32 -18.60 -10.34
CA GLN A 23 3.12 -18.58 -9.51
C GLN A 23 2.68 -17.16 -9.20
N TRP A 24 3.58 -16.31 -8.68
CA TRP A 24 3.16 -14.97 -8.25
C TRP A 24 2.82 -14.04 -9.41
N ARG A 25 3.31 -14.35 -10.63
CA ARG A 25 2.99 -13.56 -11.83
C ARG A 25 1.50 -13.59 -12.20
N ASP A 26 0.76 -14.59 -11.73
CA ASP A 26 -0.68 -14.69 -11.92
C ASP A 26 -1.48 -14.00 -10.79
N TRP A 27 -0.82 -13.56 -9.72
CA TRP A 27 -1.48 -12.82 -8.64
C TRP A 27 -1.79 -11.40 -9.08
N ASN A 28 -3.00 -10.93 -8.77
CA ASN A 28 -3.42 -9.57 -9.11
C ASN A 28 -2.83 -8.53 -8.13
N TRP A 29 -1.59 -8.11 -8.37
CA TRP A 29 -0.92 -7.05 -7.62
C TRP A 29 -0.89 -5.78 -8.45
N ARG A 30 -1.49 -4.70 -7.92
CA ARG A 30 -1.71 -3.45 -8.66
C ARG A 30 -1.27 -2.24 -7.83
N SER A 31 -0.85 -1.20 -8.54
CA SER A 31 -0.56 0.12 -8.00
C SER A 31 -1.16 1.16 -8.93
N GLU A 32 -1.97 2.06 -8.39
CA GLU A 32 -2.73 3.05 -9.16
C GLU A 32 -2.83 4.34 -8.34
N GLY A 33 -2.32 5.46 -8.88
CA GLY A 33 -2.30 6.74 -8.15
C GLY A 33 -1.25 6.84 -7.03
N ASP A 34 -0.38 5.84 -6.88
CA ASP A 34 0.70 5.84 -5.87
C ASP A 34 1.85 6.76 -6.27
N MET A 35 2.40 7.46 -5.27
CA MET A 35 3.60 8.28 -5.44
C MET A 35 4.83 7.48 -4.99
N LEU A 36 5.69 7.13 -5.95
CA LEU A 36 6.93 6.41 -5.72
C LEU A 36 8.11 7.36 -5.83
N LEU A 37 8.79 7.59 -4.71
CA LEU A 37 9.92 8.52 -4.60
C LEU A 37 11.25 7.76 -4.56
N ASN A 38 12.35 8.44 -4.86
CA ASN A 38 13.71 7.89 -4.80
C ASN A 38 13.93 6.63 -5.64
N GLY A 39 13.32 6.59 -6.84
CA GLY A 39 13.47 5.47 -7.76
C GLY A 39 12.65 4.23 -7.41
N ALA A 40 11.80 4.29 -6.37
CA ALA A 40 10.92 3.18 -6.03
C ALA A 40 10.01 2.77 -7.20
N TYR A 41 9.76 1.47 -7.34
CA TYR A 41 8.99 0.88 -8.43
C TYR A 41 8.09 -0.25 -7.91
N PHE A 42 6.87 -0.36 -8.45
CA PHE A 42 5.93 -1.42 -8.11
C PHE A 42 5.88 -2.44 -9.25
N ARG A 43 6.16 -3.71 -8.96
CA ARG A 43 6.06 -4.77 -9.96
C ARG A 43 4.62 -5.31 -10.01
N GLN A 44 3.85 -4.83 -10.99
CA GLN A 44 2.49 -5.29 -11.22
C GLN A 44 2.45 -6.70 -11.83
N SER A 45 1.40 -7.45 -11.52
CA SER A 45 1.19 -8.82 -12.01
C SER A 45 -0.30 -9.17 -12.08
N GLY A 46 -0.61 -10.30 -12.70
CA GLY A 46 -1.97 -10.79 -12.92
C GLY A 46 -2.66 -10.16 -14.14
N ALA A 47 -3.89 -10.60 -14.40
CA ALA A 47 -4.69 -10.18 -15.55
C ALA A 47 -5.44 -8.85 -15.33
N GLY A 48 -5.25 -8.22 -14.16
CA GLY A 48 -6.03 -7.06 -13.74
C GLY A 48 -7.32 -7.47 -13.02
N ALA A 49 -7.79 -6.62 -12.10
CA ALA A 49 -9.01 -6.88 -11.32
C ALA A 49 -10.26 -6.37 -12.06
N PRO A 50 -11.42 -7.06 -11.94
CA PRO A 50 -12.70 -6.52 -12.40
C PRO A 50 -13.07 -5.24 -11.63
N SER A 51 -13.82 -4.34 -12.26
CA SER A 51 -14.24 -3.02 -11.74
C SER A 51 -15.05 -3.07 -10.44
N THR A 52 -15.39 -4.26 -9.95
CA THR A 52 -16.21 -4.51 -8.76
C THR A 52 -15.59 -4.00 -7.47
N TYR A 53 -14.26 -3.98 -7.34
CA TYR A 53 -13.58 -3.43 -6.14
C TYR A 53 -13.78 -1.91 -6.00
N ALA A 54 -13.91 -1.17 -7.11
CA ALA A 54 -14.16 0.27 -7.09
C ALA A 54 -15.56 0.62 -6.55
N ARG A 55 -16.52 -0.33 -6.55
CA ARG A 55 -17.88 -0.13 -6.02
C ARG A 55 -18.01 -0.41 -4.52
N ALA A 56 -17.01 -1.04 -3.90
CA ALA A 56 -17.06 -1.39 -2.48
C ALA A 56 -16.69 -0.23 -1.53
N SER A 57 -16.14 0.89 -2.06
CA SER A 57 -15.85 2.08 -1.28
C SER A 57 -16.87 3.19 -1.56
N SER A 58 -17.43 3.79 -0.51
CA SER A 58 -18.33 4.96 -0.61
C SER A 58 -17.59 6.25 -0.96
N LEU A 59 -16.25 6.22 -0.97
CA LEU A 59 -15.37 7.33 -1.26
C LEU A 59 -14.32 6.90 -2.29
N SER A 60 -14.06 7.75 -3.27
CA SER A 60 -12.90 7.59 -4.16
C SER A 60 -11.61 7.76 -3.37
N ALA A 61 -10.57 7.03 -3.76
CA ALA A 61 -9.24 7.20 -3.20
C ALA A 61 -8.79 8.67 -3.28
N ARG A 62 -8.24 9.18 -2.18
CA ARG A 62 -7.62 10.51 -2.12
C ARG A 62 -6.23 10.45 -2.79
N PRO A 63 -5.74 11.55 -3.37
CA PRO A 63 -4.41 11.55 -4.00
C PRO A 63 -3.31 11.25 -2.98
N SER A 64 -2.28 10.54 -3.44
CA SER A 64 -1.13 10.11 -2.63
C SER A 64 -0.35 11.27 -1.99
N SER A 65 -0.43 12.48 -2.55
CA SER A 65 0.15 13.71 -1.97
C SER A 65 -0.42 14.05 -0.58
N LEU A 66 -1.64 13.63 -0.26
CA LEU A 66 -2.28 13.90 1.03
C LEU A 66 -1.87 12.90 2.13
N VAL A 67 -1.21 11.79 1.77
CA VAL A 67 -0.84 10.72 2.71
C VAL A 67 -0.11 11.30 3.92
N GLY A 68 0.85 12.20 3.70
CA GLY A 68 1.59 12.85 4.77
C GLY A 68 0.67 13.51 5.81
N SER A 69 -0.29 14.32 5.36
CA SER A 69 -1.25 15.01 6.24
C SER A 69 -2.23 14.09 6.95
N ILE A 70 -2.82 13.12 6.23
CA ILE A 70 -3.90 12.27 6.78
C ILE A 70 -3.38 11.22 7.76
N THR A 71 -2.09 10.91 7.73
CA THR A 71 -1.46 9.97 8.67
C THR A 71 -0.73 10.65 9.84
N THR A 72 -0.78 11.98 9.96
CA THR A 72 -0.06 12.72 11.03
C THR A 72 -0.46 12.26 12.43
N THR A 73 -1.73 11.91 12.64
CA THR A 73 -2.27 11.45 13.92
C THR A 73 -2.49 9.93 13.95
N ALA A 74 -1.86 9.18 13.04
CA ALA A 74 -1.95 7.72 13.03
C ALA A 74 -1.18 7.13 14.22
N GLY A 75 -1.78 6.15 14.90
CA GLY A 75 -1.17 5.48 16.05
C GLY A 75 -2.14 5.37 17.22
N ALA A 76 -1.63 4.90 18.36
CA ALA A 76 -2.42 4.84 19.58
C ALA A 76 -2.78 6.25 20.04
N LEU A 77 -4.04 6.44 20.44
CA LEU A 77 -4.47 7.67 21.09
C LEU A 77 -3.71 7.83 22.42
N SER A 78 -3.35 9.06 22.76
CA SER A 78 -2.75 9.38 24.06
C SER A 78 -3.82 9.38 25.15
N CYS A 79 -4.23 8.18 25.57
CA CYS A 79 -5.28 7.99 26.56
C CYS A 79 -4.74 8.15 27.99
N ARG A 80 -5.52 8.80 28.85
CA ARG A 80 -5.24 8.92 30.28
C ARG A 80 -6.33 8.20 31.07
N ARG A 81 -5.95 7.62 32.22
CA ARG A 81 -6.89 6.94 33.11
C ARG A 81 -7.99 7.91 33.54
N GLY A 82 -9.25 7.55 33.26
CA GLY A 82 -10.42 8.38 33.56
C GLY A 82 -10.83 9.38 32.46
N GLY A 83 -10.14 9.44 31.32
CA GLY A 83 -10.53 10.22 30.15
C GLY A 83 -11.12 9.37 29.03
N HIS A 84 -11.98 9.95 28.20
CA HIS A 84 -12.50 9.29 27.00
C HIS A 84 -11.43 9.23 25.89
N CYS A 85 -11.35 8.05 25.29
CA CYS A 85 -10.83 7.72 23.98
C CYS A 85 -11.90 6.82 23.34
#